data_AF-A0A833LFN5-F1
#
_entry.id   AF-A0A833LFN5-F1
#
_cell.length_a   1.000
_cell.length_b   1.000
_cell.length_c   1.000
_cell.angle_alpha   90.00
_cell.angle_beta   90.00
_cell.angle_gamma   90.00
#
_symmetry.space_group_name_H-M   'P 1'
#
loop_
_entity.id
_entity.type
_entity.pdbx_description
1 polymer ?
#
loop_
_entity_poly.entity_id
_entity_poly.type
_entity_poly.pdbx_seq_one_letter_code
_entity_poly.pdbx_strand_id
1 'polypeptide(L)' 'MIFDPPLVEGRLVRRYKRFLADVRIGRDTVVAHCPNPGSMRSCADEGGRVWLQR' A
#
# COMPACT_ATOMS: atom_id res chain seq x y z
N MET A 1 -4.45 14.58 -12.52
CA MET A 1 -4.42 14.80 -11.06
C MET A 1 -2.96 14.88 -10.64
N ILE A 2 -2.57 15.89 -9.87
CA ILE A 2 -1.19 16.10 -9.40
C ILE A 2 -1.21 15.86 -7.90
N PHE A 3 -0.32 14.99 -7.40
CA PHE A 3 -0.12 14.77 -5.96
C PHE A 3 1.09 15.58 -5.53
N ASP A 4 0.89 16.46 -4.54
CA ASP A 4 1.94 17.25 -3.91
C ASP A 4 1.86 17.07 -2.38
N PRO A 5 2.84 16.42 -1.74
CA PRO A 5 4.06 15.86 -2.33
C PRO A 5 3.77 14.66 -3.25
N PRO A 6 4.72 14.30 -4.15
CA PRO A 6 4.61 13.11 -4.98
C PRO A 6 4.39 11.83 -4.15
N LEU A 7 3.65 10.88 -4.71
CA LEU A 7 3.42 9.58 -4.08
C LEU A 7 4.72 8.79 -3.97
N VAL A 8 4.85 8.04 -2.89
CA VAL A 8 5.98 7.13 -2.63
C VAL A 8 5.65 5.76 -3.17
N GLU A 9 6.46 5.23 -4.09
CA GLU A 9 6.32 3.85 -4.57
C GLU A 9 6.76 2.85 -3.49
N GLY A 10 6.00 1.75 -3.35
CA GLY A 10 6.39 0.60 -2.53
C GLY A 10 5.91 -0.74 -3.12
N ARG A 11 6.21 -1.82 -2.39
CA ARG A 11 5.75 -3.17 -2.70
C ARG A 11 4.88 -3.72 -1.58
N LEU A 12 3.68 -4.18 -1.90
CA LEU A 12 2.78 -4.77 -0.93
C LEU A 12 3.37 -6.07 -0.39
N VAL A 13 3.49 -6.18 0.93
CA VAL A 13 3.85 -7.45 1.60
C VAL A 13 2.57 -8.20 1.95
N ARG A 14 1.63 -7.54 2.63
CA ARG A 14 0.31 -8.09 2.93
C ARG A 14 -0.69 -7.02 3.31
N ARG A 15 -1.97 -7.28 3.06
CA ARG A 15 -3.10 -6.50 3.60
C ARG A 15 -3.84 -7.35 4.62
N TYR A 16 -4.19 -6.77 5.76
CA TYR A 16 -4.84 -7.47 6.86
C TYR A 16 -5.75 -6.52 7.66
N LYS A 17 -6.66 -7.09 8.46
CA LYS A 17 -7.65 -6.34 9.25
C LYS A 17 -8.40 -5.26 8.43
N ARG A 18 -8.57 -5.52 7.12
CA ARG A 18 -9.12 -4.64 6.06
C ARG A 18 -8.34 -3.35 5.80
N PHE A 19 -7.96 -2.63 6.85
CA PHE A 19 -7.45 -1.26 6.76
C PHE A 19 -5.96 -1.15 7.00
N LEU A 20 -5.25 -2.26 7.21
CA LEU A 20 -3.79 -2.26 7.42
C LEU A 20 -3.10 -2.97 6.28
N ALA A 21 -1.98 -2.41 5.83
CA ALA A 21 -1.11 -3.03 4.84
C ALA A 21 0.35 -2.84 5.22
N ASP A 22 1.12 -3.94 5.25
CA ASP A 22 2.57 -3.87 5.34
C ASP A 22 3.11 -3.61 3.93
N VAL A 23 3.91 -2.56 3.76
CA VAL A 23 4.48 -2.13 2.49
C VAL A 23 5.99 -1.95 2.62
N ARG A 24 6.76 -2.56 1.70
CA ARG A 24 8.20 -2.40 1.63
C ARG A 24 8.57 -1.17 0.79
N ILE A 25 9.37 -0.27 1.36
CA ILE A 25 9.94 0.91 0.70
C ILE A 25 11.45 0.86 0.91
N GLY A 26 12.21 0.60 -0.15
CA GLY A 26 13.65 0.39 -0.05
C GLY A 26 13.98 -0.80 0.87
N ARG A 27 14.65 -0.54 1.99
CA ARG A 27 15.00 -1.54 3.00
C ARG A 27 14.02 -1.63 4.16
N ASP A 28 13.11 -0.65 4.28
CA ASP A 28 12.19 -0.54 5.40
C ASP A 28 10.81 -1.11 5.06
N THR A 29 10.09 -1.54 6.09
CA THR A 29 8.67 -1.92 6.00
C THR A 29 7.86 -0.94 6.84
N VAL A 30 6.81 -0.39 6.25
CA VAL A 30 5.88 0.52 6.92
C VAL A 30 4.48 -0.07 6.95
N VAL A 31 3.70 0.30 7.95
CA VAL A 31 2.26 0.01 8.01
C VAL A 31 1.50 1.17 7.40
N ALA A 32 0.77 0.92 6.32
CA ALA A 32 -0.07 1.89 5.64
C ALA A 32 -1.56 1.66 5.93
N HIS A 33 -2.33 2.74 6.00
CA HIS A 33 -3.78 2.65 6.00
C HIS A 33 -4.28 2.30 4.59
N CYS A 34 -5.13 1.27 4.48
CA CYS A 34 -5.79 0.89 3.24
C CYS A 34 -7.26 1.36 3.28
N PRO A 35 -7.61 2.49 2.63
CA PRO A 35 -8.95 3.10 2.74
C PRO A 35 -10.01 2.39 1.88
N ASN A 36 -9.90 1.07 1.70
CA ASN A 36 -10.88 0.25 0.99
C ASN A 36 -11.44 -0.82 1.95
N PRO A 37 -12.74 -0.80 2.29
CA PRO A 37 -13.35 -1.82 3.16
C PRO A 37 -13.65 -3.15 2.43
N GLY A 38 -13.63 -3.15 1.10
CA GLY A 38 -13.95 -4.27 0.23
C GLY A 38 -12.84 -5.33 0.12
N SER A 39 -13.07 -6.36 -0.69
CA SER A 39 -12.20 -7.54 -0.76
C SER A 39 -10.81 -7.25 -1.34
N MET A 40 -10.71 -6.33 -2.31
CA MET A 40 -9.50 -6.10 -3.13
C MET A 40 -8.90 -7.38 -3.73
N ARG A 41 -9.72 -8.41 -3.95
CA ARG A 41 -9.30 -9.61 -4.69
C ARG A 41 -8.82 -9.16 -6.07
N SER A 42 -7.66 -9.64 -6.51
CA SER A 42 -6.92 -9.20 -7.72
C SER A 42 -6.26 -7.82 -7.70
N CYS A 43 -6.36 -7.06 -6.60
CA CYS A 43 -5.71 -5.75 -6.45
C CYS A 43 -4.66 -5.71 -5.34
N ALA A 44 -4.65 -6.70 -4.45
CA ALA A 44 -3.82 -6.75 -3.25
C ALA A 44 -2.91 -7.98 -3.22
N ASP A 45 -2.41 -8.38 -4.39
CA ASP A 45 -1.49 -9.51 -4.52
C ASP A 45 -0.12 -9.15 -3.93
N GLU A 46 0.49 -10.10 -3.23
CA GLU A 46 1.82 -9.95 -2.62
C GLU A 46 2.87 -9.59 -3.68
N GLY A 47 3.75 -8.64 -3.37
CA GLY A 47 4.73 -8.07 -4.30
C GLY A 47 4.16 -7.03 -5.27
N GLY A 48 2.84 -6.81 -5.26
CA GLY A 48 2.16 -5.80 -6.07
C GLY A 48 2.75 -4.40 -5.85
N ARG A 49 2.85 -3.61 -6.93
CA ARG A 49 3.27 -2.20 -6.84
C ARG A 49 2.16 -1.40 -6.18
N VAL A 50 2.52 -0.61 -5.18
CA VAL A 50 1.60 0.30 -4.48
C VAL A 50 2.19 1.71 -4.42
N TRP A 51 1.31 2.68 -4.21
CA TRP A 51 1.66 4.09 -4.06
C TRP A 51 1.09 4.60 -2.74
N LEU A 52 1.94 5.24 -1.94
CA LEU A 52 1.56 5.79 -0.64
C LEU A 52 1.68 7.31 -0.65
N GLN A 53 0.73 7.98 -0.02
CA GLN A 53 0.85 9.38 0.35
C GLN A 53 1.30 9.46 1.82
N ARG A 54 2.19 10.41 2.12
CA ARG A 54 2.61 10.71 3.50
C ARG A 54 1.65 11.65 4.19
#